data_AF-W3VSQ3-F1
#
_entry.id   AF-W3VSQ3-F1
#
_cell.length_a   1.000
_cell.length_b   1.000
_cell.length_c   1.000
_cell.angle_alpha   90.00
_cell.angle_beta   90.00
_cell.angle_gamma   90.00
#
_symmetry.space_group_name_H-M   'P 1'
#
loop_
_entity.id
_entity.type
_entity.pdbx_description
1 polymer ?
#
loop_
_entity_poly.entity_id
_entity_poly.type
_entity_poly.pdbx_seq_one_letter_code
_entity_poly.pdbx_strand_id
1 'polypeptide(L)'
;MLQLSLAADWKCQKKATPKLVPKNRTQNADVDLSHPREKKTTKQAKQVRTDALQEDSVEGAGEQQQLLPTRQPSSTLASLGQAAIVEMRVASRPSMASVAKLGLLALLCMLAWIQLPTALAQRFANKDQTSLYNRIQSSSQGFVDVDAKEFASIVGLPRDFAVSALLTTTNGGIKCPPCVAFQPEFEKVAQQWNRDRAVKSKHVFVKVEFSRAQQVFAQFQLQHAPVLYTFPAPTNTNAVPDHVSFDFNERGFAAKDVADHINSLMNTKFKFKQPVNTKLVTASITGVITLVGAIFFLAPYVPVLFKSSKPIWMLLCLGSMILFTSGHMWNSIRGAPYVAMGQGGKPEYFAAGFQSQYGVETQIVAAIYALLAFSFIALTVLVPAQRDPTRQRAGVYVWSAIFLATFSLLFYIFRTKNPSYPFRLFF
;
A
#
# COMPACT_ATOMS: atom_id res chain seq x y z
N MET A 1 -42.44 -12.40 -46.62
CA MET A 1 -42.14 -11.00 -46.98
C MET A 1 -40.64 -10.93 -47.24
N LEU A 2 -40.21 -10.37 -48.38
CA LEU A 2 -38.82 -10.10 -48.81
C LEU A 2 -37.81 -11.28 -48.83
N GLN A 3 -37.15 -11.45 -49.98
CA GLN A 3 -35.92 -12.23 -50.16
C GLN A 3 -34.68 -11.34 -50.01
N LEU A 4 -33.51 -11.96 -49.85
CA LEU A 4 -32.25 -11.78 -50.63
C LEU A 4 -31.13 -12.46 -49.80
N SER A 5 -30.62 -13.64 -50.15
CA SER A 5 -29.87 -14.02 -51.36
C SER A 5 -28.61 -13.18 -51.60
N LEU A 6 -27.45 -13.75 -51.24
CA LEU A 6 -26.16 -13.47 -51.87
C LEU A 6 -25.15 -14.57 -51.47
N ALA A 7 -24.87 -15.51 -52.38
CA ALA A 7 -23.79 -16.48 -52.25
C ALA A 7 -22.50 -15.92 -52.85
N ALA A 8 -21.37 -16.05 -52.13
CA ALA A 8 -20.06 -15.59 -52.59
C ALA A 8 -19.22 -16.77 -53.13
N ASP A 9 -19.31 -17.00 -54.44
CA ASP A 9 -18.59 -18.05 -55.16
C ASP A 9 -17.10 -17.67 -55.39
N TRP A 10 -16.20 -18.17 -54.55
CA TRP A 10 -14.76 -17.85 -54.63
C TRP A 10 -14.05 -18.67 -55.72
N LYS A 11 -14.38 -18.40 -57.00
CA LYS A 11 -13.69 -19.02 -58.13
C LYS A 11 -12.25 -18.52 -58.31
N CYS A 12 -11.34 -19.48 -58.45
CA CYS A 12 -9.93 -19.23 -58.73
C CYS A 12 -9.74 -18.66 -60.14
N GLN A 13 -9.23 -17.43 -60.27
CA GLN A 13 -8.79 -16.89 -61.56
C GLN A 13 -7.26 -16.97 -61.70
N LYS A 14 -6.78 -18.01 -62.40
CA LYS A 14 -5.48 -17.95 -63.07
C LYS A 14 -5.61 -17.01 -64.27
N LYS A 15 -4.83 -15.94 -64.32
CA LYS A 15 -4.47 -15.26 -65.58
C LYS A 15 -2.96 -15.19 -65.69
N ALA A 16 -2.44 -15.70 -66.79
CA ALA A 16 -1.04 -15.57 -67.17
C ALA A 16 -0.88 -14.37 -68.11
N THR A 17 0.26 -13.70 -68.03
CA THR A 17 0.77 -12.77 -69.04
C THR A 17 2.22 -13.15 -69.39
N PRO A 18 2.70 -12.85 -70.61
CA PRO A 18 3.73 -13.66 -71.26
C PRO A 18 5.17 -13.26 -70.91
N LYS A 19 6.09 -14.17 -71.23
CA LYS A 19 7.54 -13.89 -71.30
C LYS A 19 7.83 -12.87 -72.41
N LEU A 20 8.79 -11.98 -72.17
CA LEU A 20 9.57 -11.33 -73.23
C LEU A 20 11.04 -11.75 -73.07
N VAL A 21 11.73 -11.88 -74.21
CA VAL A 21 13.10 -12.39 -74.37
C VAL A 21 13.93 -11.28 -75.06
N PRO A 22 15.21 -11.07 -74.68
CA PRO A 22 15.85 -9.76 -74.84
C PRO A 22 16.45 -9.52 -76.23
N LYS A 23 16.89 -8.28 -76.48
CA LYS A 23 17.69 -7.90 -77.64
C LYS A 23 18.83 -6.96 -77.23
N ASN A 24 20.07 -7.40 -77.46
CA ASN A 24 21.28 -6.64 -77.13
C ASN A 24 21.50 -5.45 -78.08
N ARG A 25 22.10 -4.35 -77.57
CA ARG A 25 23.17 -3.62 -78.28
C ARG A 25 24.05 -2.80 -77.32
N THR A 26 25.24 -3.34 -77.05
CA THR A 26 26.54 -2.71 -76.75
C THR A 26 26.64 -1.17 -76.62
N GLN A 27 27.33 -0.68 -75.58
CA GLN A 27 28.73 -0.18 -75.67
C GLN A 27 29.32 0.24 -74.30
N ASN A 28 30.59 -0.15 -74.07
CA ASN A 28 31.76 0.61 -73.57
C ASN A 28 31.61 1.67 -72.43
N ALA A 29 32.53 1.82 -71.46
CA ALA A 29 33.75 1.08 -71.11
C ALA A 29 34.26 1.45 -69.68
N ASP A 30 35.38 0.83 -69.28
CA ASP A 30 36.34 1.19 -68.22
C ASP A 30 35.92 0.98 -66.73
N VAL A 31 36.71 0.42 -65.78
CA VAL A 31 38.19 0.29 -65.54
C VAL A 31 38.78 1.62 -64.99
N ASP A 32 39.47 1.73 -63.84
CA ASP A 32 40.07 0.73 -62.93
C ASP A 32 40.10 1.17 -61.43
N LEU A 33 40.64 0.28 -60.58
CA LEU A 33 41.34 0.46 -59.30
C LEU A 33 41.58 1.89 -58.75
N SER A 34 41.32 2.09 -57.45
CA SER A 34 42.39 2.33 -56.45
C SER A 34 41.92 2.48 -54.98
N HIS A 35 42.75 1.99 -54.06
CA HIS A 35 42.84 2.36 -52.63
C HIS A 35 43.98 3.43 -52.51
N PRO A 36 44.27 4.10 -51.36
CA PRO A 36 43.87 3.82 -49.96
C PRO A 36 43.55 5.05 -49.07
N ARG A 37 43.21 4.85 -47.79
CA ARG A 37 44.04 5.31 -46.63
C ARG A 37 43.42 5.09 -45.24
N GLU A 38 44.29 4.61 -44.36
CA GLU A 38 44.17 4.55 -42.89
C GLU A 38 43.99 5.94 -42.24
N LYS A 39 43.21 6.02 -41.14
CA LYS A 39 43.66 6.70 -39.90
C LYS A 39 42.85 6.32 -38.65
N LYS A 40 43.55 6.32 -37.50
CA LYS A 40 43.04 6.03 -36.14
C LYS A 40 42.04 7.12 -35.67
N THR A 41 41.17 6.88 -34.68
CA THR A 41 41.42 7.19 -33.25
C THR A 41 40.22 6.69 -32.41
N THR A 42 40.31 5.61 -31.63
CA THR A 42 40.72 5.51 -30.20
C THR A 42 39.57 5.64 -29.17
N LYS A 43 39.31 4.52 -28.46
CA LYS A 43 38.69 4.38 -27.12
C LYS A 43 37.33 5.07 -26.84
N GLN A 44 36.26 4.26 -26.83
CA GLN A 44 35.16 4.46 -25.86
C GLN A 44 35.55 3.81 -24.51
N ALA A 45 35.45 4.55 -23.41
CA ALA A 45 35.54 3.99 -22.06
C ALA A 45 34.13 3.88 -21.46
N LYS A 46 33.76 2.68 -20.99
CA LYS A 46 32.40 2.33 -20.57
C LYS A 46 32.30 2.30 -19.04
N GLN A 47 32.18 3.47 -18.40
CA GLN A 47 31.92 3.57 -16.96
C GLN A 47 30.42 3.53 -16.70
N VAL A 48 29.89 2.36 -16.31
CA VAL A 48 28.47 2.21 -15.94
C VAL A 48 28.31 2.39 -14.43
N ARG A 49 27.26 3.12 -14.06
CA ARG A 49 26.78 3.37 -12.70
C ARG A 49 26.09 2.13 -12.12
N THR A 50 26.40 1.81 -10.87
CA THR A 50 25.57 0.93 -10.02
C THR A 50 25.57 1.49 -8.59
N ASP A 51 24.37 1.77 -8.07
CA ASP A 51 24.12 2.25 -6.71
C ASP A 51 23.63 1.08 -5.83
N ALA A 52 24.07 1.02 -4.57
CA ALA A 52 23.51 0.20 -3.48
C ALA A 52 23.90 0.90 -2.15
N LEU A 53 22.99 1.22 -1.21
CA LEU A 53 22.16 0.33 -0.39
C LEU A 53 23.02 -0.72 0.32
N GLN A 54 23.41 -0.56 1.60
CA GLN A 54 22.62 -0.35 2.83
C GLN A 54 21.81 -1.59 3.21
N GLU A 55 22.31 -2.33 4.20
CA GLU A 55 21.59 -3.34 4.97
C GLU A 55 21.69 -2.98 6.46
N ASP A 56 20.60 -3.21 7.20
CA ASP A 56 20.58 -3.15 8.65
C ASP A 56 21.04 -4.50 9.24
N SER A 57 21.37 -4.53 10.54
CA SER A 57 21.41 -5.78 11.32
C SER A 57 21.07 -5.50 12.77
N VAL A 58 20.22 -6.37 13.33
CA VAL A 58 19.59 -6.28 14.66
C VAL A 58 19.58 -7.69 15.27
N GLU A 59 19.55 -7.75 16.61
CA GLU A 59 19.55 -8.98 17.44
C GLU A 59 20.85 -9.83 17.40
N GLY A 60 21.17 -10.62 18.43
CA GLY A 60 20.43 -10.91 19.67
C GLY A 60 21.34 -11.07 20.91
N ALA A 61 20.75 -11.43 22.05
CA ALA A 61 21.41 -11.44 23.36
C ALA A 61 21.24 -12.75 24.16
N GLY A 62 22.01 -12.92 25.23
CA GLY A 62 21.89 -13.98 26.25
C GLY A 62 23.25 -14.51 26.73
N GLU A 63 23.41 -15.17 27.89
CA GLU A 63 22.55 -15.35 29.09
C GLU A 63 23.43 -16.06 30.18
N GLN A 64 23.33 -15.91 31.52
CA GLN A 64 22.43 -15.15 32.41
C GLN A 64 23.23 -14.15 33.32
N GLN A 65 23.30 -14.11 34.67
CA GLN A 65 22.71 -14.91 35.77
C GLN A 65 22.60 -14.11 37.11
N GLN A 66 21.43 -14.22 37.76
CA GLN A 66 21.08 -14.26 39.21
C GLN A 66 21.95 -13.54 40.30
N LEU A 67 21.41 -12.95 41.39
CA LEU A 67 20.13 -13.16 42.12
C LEU A 67 19.52 -11.86 42.73
N LEU A 68 18.25 -11.94 43.16
CA LEU A 68 17.50 -11.01 44.04
C LEU A 68 17.17 -11.75 45.40
N PRO A 69 16.38 -11.26 46.41
CA PRO A 69 15.44 -10.13 46.44
C PRO A 69 15.39 -9.24 47.73
N THR A 70 14.70 -8.09 47.61
CA THR A 70 13.86 -7.32 48.59
C THR A 70 14.01 -7.47 50.13
N ARG A 71 13.91 -6.35 50.88
CA ARG A 71 12.68 -5.91 51.63
C ARG A 71 12.82 -4.49 52.26
N GLN A 72 11.71 -3.99 52.81
CA GLN A 72 11.54 -2.73 53.59
C GLN A 72 12.26 -2.76 54.96
N PRO A 73 12.33 -1.62 55.65
CA PRO A 73 12.18 -1.57 57.11
C PRO A 73 11.03 -0.65 57.57
N SER A 74 10.57 -0.85 58.80
CA SER A 74 9.58 -0.02 59.49
C SER A 74 10.03 0.31 60.92
N SER A 75 9.59 1.47 61.42
CA SER A 75 9.32 1.78 62.84
C SER A 75 10.44 1.61 63.90
N THR A 76 10.82 2.77 64.46
CA THR A 76 10.89 3.09 65.91
C THR A 76 12.03 2.61 66.83
N LEU A 77 12.62 3.64 67.46
CA LEU A 77 12.90 3.83 68.90
C LEU A 77 14.28 3.50 69.52
N ALA A 78 14.81 4.57 70.12
CA ALA A 78 15.53 4.66 71.39
C ALA A 78 16.85 3.90 71.61
N SER A 79 17.95 4.65 71.67
CA SER A 79 18.63 4.88 72.96
C SER A 79 19.60 6.09 72.95
N LEU A 80 19.90 6.53 74.17
CA LEU A 80 20.92 7.51 74.55
C LEU A 80 22.33 7.08 74.08
N GLY A 81 23.30 7.95 73.82
CA GLY A 81 23.35 9.41 73.99
C GLY A 81 24.45 9.85 74.97
N GLN A 82 25.36 10.74 74.55
CA GLN A 82 26.30 11.46 75.41
C GLN A 82 26.75 12.75 74.72
N ALA A 83 26.98 13.83 75.49
CA ALA A 83 27.27 15.17 74.97
C ALA A 83 28.71 15.59 75.31
N ALA A 84 29.36 16.31 74.39
CA ALA A 84 30.55 17.08 74.69
C ALA A 84 30.14 18.46 75.24
N ILE A 85 30.63 18.82 76.43
CA ILE A 85 30.30 20.07 77.11
C ILE A 85 31.22 21.19 76.62
N VAL A 86 30.64 22.32 76.23
CA VAL A 86 31.34 23.61 76.10
C VAL A 86 30.54 24.63 76.90
N GLU A 87 31.13 25.18 77.96
CA GLU A 87 30.49 26.26 78.72
C GLU A 87 30.37 27.53 77.89
N MET A 88 29.14 28.06 77.76
CA MET A 88 28.93 29.46 77.41
C MET A 88 28.70 30.26 78.69
N ARG A 89 29.53 31.29 78.92
CA ARG A 89 29.33 32.23 80.04
C ARG A 89 27.99 32.95 79.88
N VAL A 90 27.10 32.78 80.85
CA VAL A 90 25.80 33.47 80.89
C VAL A 90 26.02 34.97 81.13
N ALA A 91 25.52 35.80 80.21
CA ALA A 91 25.53 37.25 80.35
C ALA A 91 24.18 37.85 79.94
N SER A 92 23.53 38.55 80.89
CA SER A 92 22.25 39.27 80.76
C SER A 92 20.98 38.44 80.53
N ARG A 93 19.85 38.92 81.07
CA ARG A 93 18.52 38.31 80.95
C ARG A 93 17.78 38.90 79.73
N PRO A 94 17.28 38.11 78.78
CA PRO A 94 16.38 38.64 77.75
C PRO A 94 15.02 39.00 78.36
N SER A 95 14.50 40.18 78.03
CA SER A 95 13.13 40.58 78.38
C SER A 95 12.10 39.68 77.69
N MET A 96 10.91 39.51 78.30
CA MET A 96 9.83 38.65 77.76
C MET A 96 9.44 38.99 76.31
N ALA A 97 9.66 40.24 75.88
CA ALA A 97 9.44 40.68 74.50
C ALA A 97 10.29 39.93 73.45
N SER A 98 11.43 39.34 73.81
CA SER A 98 12.28 38.58 72.86
C SER A 98 11.76 37.17 72.61
N VAL A 99 11.16 36.51 73.61
CA VAL A 99 10.66 35.13 73.50
C VAL A 99 9.46 35.08 72.54
N ALA A 100 8.54 36.03 72.66
CA ALA A 100 7.40 36.17 71.75
C ALA A 100 7.83 36.41 70.29
N LYS A 101 8.88 37.21 70.06
CA LYS A 101 9.41 37.50 68.72
C LYS A 101 10.03 36.27 68.04
N LEU A 102 10.78 35.47 68.79
CA LEU A 102 11.35 34.22 68.27
C LEU A 102 10.27 33.17 67.95
N GLY A 103 9.25 33.04 68.81
CA GLY A 103 8.09 32.18 68.55
C GLY A 103 7.33 32.56 67.28
N LEU A 104 7.07 33.87 67.08
CA LEU A 104 6.40 34.37 65.88
C LEU A 104 7.22 34.12 64.61
N LEU A 105 8.55 34.30 64.68
CA LEU A 105 9.46 34.04 63.55
C LEU A 105 9.46 32.56 63.14
N ALA A 106 9.51 31.63 64.10
CA ALA A 106 9.44 30.19 63.82
C ALA A 106 8.11 29.79 63.15
N LEU A 107 6.99 30.38 63.59
CA LEU A 107 5.66 30.12 63.04
C LEU A 107 5.50 30.68 61.62
N LEU A 108 6.05 31.88 61.35
CA LEU A 108 6.12 32.46 60.01
C LEU A 108 7.02 31.64 59.07
N CYS A 109 8.14 31.10 59.55
CA CYS A 109 8.98 30.19 58.76
C CYS A 109 8.24 28.89 58.40
N MET A 110 7.52 28.27 59.34
CA MET A 110 6.67 27.10 59.06
C MET A 110 5.62 27.39 57.96
N LEU A 111 4.95 28.54 58.04
CA LEU A 111 3.97 28.96 57.03
C LEU A 111 4.59 29.18 55.64
N ALA A 112 5.81 29.72 55.57
CA ALA A 112 6.53 29.95 54.31
C ALA A 112 6.89 28.66 53.56
N TRP A 113 7.24 27.58 54.28
CA TRP A 113 7.58 26.29 53.67
C TRP A 113 6.37 25.58 53.03
N ILE A 114 5.15 25.87 53.48
CA ILE A 114 3.91 25.31 52.91
C ILE A 114 3.54 25.99 51.57
N GLN A 115 3.90 27.25 51.38
CA GLN A 115 3.54 28.04 50.19
C GLN A 115 4.55 27.92 49.02
N LEU A 116 5.76 27.42 49.27
CA LEU A 116 6.83 27.37 48.26
C LEU A 116 6.67 26.27 47.17
N PRO A 117 6.16 25.05 47.46
CA PRO A 117 6.07 23.97 46.46
C PRO A 117 5.15 24.27 45.27
N THR A 118 4.02 24.95 45.51
CA THR A 118 2.98 25.22 44.51
C THR A 118 3.46 26.16 43.41
N ALA A 119 4.15 27.25 43.79
CA ALA A 119 4.66 28.26 42.87
C ALA A 119 5.76 27.72 41.93
N LEU A 120 6.54 26.72 42.37
CA LEU A 120 7.52 26.05 41.52
C LEU A 120 6.86 25.06 40.56
N ALA A 121 5.92 24.23 41.03
CA ALA A 121 5.20 23.27 40.20
C ALA A 121 4.50 23.94 38.99
N GLN A 122 3.84 25.08 39.23
CA GLN A 122 3.18 25.87 38.17
C GLN A 122 4.17 26.42 37.12
N ARG A 123 5.41 26.76 37.52
CA ARG A 123 6.43 27.27 36.59
C ARG A 123 7.02 26.20 35.68
N PHE A 124 7.17 24.96 36.16
CA PHE A 124 7.62 23.84 35.32
C PHE A 124 6.55 23.45 34.29
N ALA A 125 5.30 23.25 34.73
CA ALA A 125 4.20 22.87 33.83
C ALA A 125 4.02 23.84 32.65
N ASN A 126 4.06 25.16 32.92
CA ASN A 126 3.90 26.20 31.91
C ASN A 126 5.03 26.20 30.85
N LYS A 127 6.26 25.86 31.26
CA LYS A 127 7.40 25.74 30.33
C LYS A 127 7.21 24.59 29.34
N ASP A 128 6.79 23.43 29.83
CA ASP A 128 6.59 22.23 29.00
C ASP A 128 5.39 22.43 28.04
N GLN A 129 4.28 22.94 28.56
CA GLN A 129 3.09 23.35 27.79
C GLN A 129 3.44 24.33 26.65
N THR A 130 4.28 25.33 26.92
CA THR A 130 4.77 26.30 25.92
C THR A 130 5.63 25.62 24.84
N SER A 131 6.45 24.64 25.21
CA SER A 131 7.27 23.88 24.25
C SER A 131 6.42 23.03 23.30
N LEU A 132 5.37 22.37 23.83
CA LEU A 132 4.42 21.57 23.05
C LEU A 132 3.58 22.44 22.12
N TYR A 133 3.09 23.59 22.60
CA TYR A 133 2.41 24.57 21.76
C TYR A 133 3.26 24.96 20.55
N ASN A 134 4.53 25.36 20.77
CA ASN A 134 5.45 25.71 19.69
C ASN A 134 5.72 24.55 18.72
N ARG A 135 5.85 23.31 19.22
CA ARG A 135 5.97 22.09 18.40
C ARG A 135 4.76 21.91 17.49
N ILE A 136 3.53 22.09 17.99
CA ILE A 136 2.30 21.96 17.19
C ILE A 136 2.18 23.09 16.16
N GLN A 137 2.47 24.34 16.56
CA GLN A 137 2.46 25.51 15.68
C GLN A 137 3.47 25.38 14.52
N SER A 138 4.61 24.72 14.74
CA SER A 138 5.63 24.44 13.72
C SER A 138 5.35 23.21 12.83
N SER A 139 4.43 22.31 13.24
CA SER A 139 4.09 21.09 12.50
C SER A 139 3.46 21.38 11.12
N SER A 140 4.06 20.88 10.04
CA SER A 140 3.51 20.98 8.68
C SER A 140 2.19 20.23 8.48
N GLN A 141 1.84 19.34 9.41
CA GLN A 141 0.57 18.62 9.48
C GLN A 141 -0.49 19.36 10.31
N GLY A 142 -0.10 20.35 11.13
CA GLY A 142 -1.02 21.17 11.93
C GLY A 142 -1.59 20.51 13.19
N PHE A 143 -1.26 19.25 13.44
CA PHE A 143 -1.48 18.55 14.70
C PHE A 143 -0.16 17.91 15.18
N VAL A 144 -0.17 17.39 16.41
CA VAL A 144 0.86 16.50 16.97
C VAL A 144 0.18 15.34 17.70
N ASP A 145 0.79 14.16 17.63
CA ASP A 145 0.42 13.03 18.47
C ASP A 145 1.01 13.20 19.87
N VAL A 146 0.17 13.09 20.91
CA VAL A 146 0.58 13.35 22.31
C VAL A 146 0.38 12.14 23.22
N ASP A 147 1.32 11.94 24.14
CA ASP A 147 1.24 10.95 25.22
C ASP A 147 0.34 11.43 26.38
N ALA A 148 -0.06 10.53 27.29
CA ALA A 148 -0.94 10.88 28.42
C ALA A 148 -0.43 12.06 29.29
N LYS A 149 0.89 12.16 29.47
CA LYS A 149 1.53 13.27 30.22
C LYS A 149 1.50 14.58 29.43
N GLU A 150 1.84 14.54 28.15
CA GLU A 150 1.78 15.70 27.26
C GLU A 150 0.33 16.22 27.15
N PHE A 151 -0.64 15.31 27.01
CA PHE A 151 -2.07 15.63 27.01
C PHE A 151 -2.51 16.36 28.29
N ALA A 152 -2.13 15.85 29.47
CA ALA A 152 -2.43 16.51 30.74
C ALA A 152 -1.79 17.92 30.83
N SER A 153 -0.60 18.12 30.27
CA SER A 153 0.07 19.42 30.25
C SER A 153 -0.55 20.43 29.26
N ILE A 154 -1.02 19.99 28.08
CA ILE A 154 -1.58 20.89 27.05
C ILE A 154 -3.05 21.26 27.33
N VAL A 155 -3.80 20.39 28.02
CA VAL A 155 -5.17 20.64 28.51
C VAL A 155 -5.16 21.33 29.89
N GLY A 156 -3.98 21.55 30.48
CA GLY A 156 -3.80 22.28 31.73
C GLY A 156 -4.33 23.72 31.72
N LEU A 157 -4.32 24.33 32.90
CA LEU A 157 -4.66 25.73 33.13
C LEU A 157 -3.50 26.40 33.89
N PRO A 158 -3.15 27.67 33.59
CA PRO A 158 -3.77 28.56 32.60
C PRO A 158 -3.34 28.26 31.15
N ARG A 159 -4.14 28.70 30.17
CA ARG A 159 -3.82 28.67 28.74
C ARG A 159 -4.56 29.78 28.00
N ASP A 160 -3.98 30.34 26.94
CA ASP A 160 -4.61 31.39 26.12
C ASP A 160 -5.25 30.88 24.82
N PHE A 161 -5.18 29.56 24.59
CA PHE A 161 -5.63 28.87 23.39
C PHE A 161 -6.63 27.75 23.71
N ALA A 162 -7.52 27.48 22.76
CA ALA A 162 -8.38 26.29 22.78
C ALA A 162 -7.62 25.06 22.25
N VAL A 163 -8.01 23.87 22.71
CA VAL A 163 -7.42 22.59 22.29
C VAL A 163 -8.53 21.65 21.81
N SER A 164 -8.45 21.15 20.58
CA SER A 164 -9.27 20.01 20.14
C SER A 164 -8.42 18.74 20.12
N ALA A 165 -8.86 17.75 20.89
CA ALA A 165 -8.22 16.45 21.02
C ALA A 165 -9.05 15.36 20.33
N LEU A 166 -8.47 14.71 19.33
CA LEU A 166 -9.02 13.49 18.75
C LEU A 166 -8.49 12.28 19.50
N LEU A 167 -9.35 11.63 20.27
CA LEU A 167 -9.10 10.34 20.91
C LEU A 167 -9.49 9.22 19.94
N THR A 168 -8.52 8.40 19.54
CA THR A 168 -8.66 7.44 18.45
C THR A 168 -7.81 6.18 18.66
N THR A 169 -8.10 5.12 17.91
CA THR A 169 -7.23 3.94 17.80
C THR A 169 -7.09 3.54 16.34
N THR A 170 -5.85 3.59 15.84
CA THR A 170 -5.51 3.31 14.44
C THR A 170 -4.34 2.34 14.31
N ASN A 171 -3.42 2.33 15.28
CA ASN A 171 -2.26 1.42 15.33
C ASN A 171 -2.29 0.47 16.54
N GLY A 172 -3.19 0.68 17.51
CA GLY A 172 -3.24 -0.02 18.80
C GLY A 172 -3.86 -1.43 18.82
N GLY A 173 -3.69 -2.25 17.78
CA GLY A 173 -4.17 -3.66 17.71
C GLY A 173 -5.70 -3.86 17.61
N ILE A 174 -6.49 -2.94 18.14
CA ILE A 174 -7.95 -2.90 18.08
C ILE A 174 -8.38 -2.36 16.71
N LYS A 175 -9.12 -3.17 15.94
CA LYS A 175 -9.64 -2.78 14.63
C LYS A 175 -10.84 -1.84 14.78
N CYS A 176 -10.63 -0.54 14.57
CA CYS A 176 -11.68 0.49 14.57
C CYS A 176 -11.90 1.10 13.17
N PRO A 177 -12.86 0.60 12.38
CA PRO A 177 -13.20 1.17 11.07
C PRO A 177 -13.52 2.68 11.07
N PRO A 178 -14.35 3.24 11.98
CA PRO A 178 -14.64 4.68 11.95
C PRO A 178 -13.43 5.54 12.36
N CYS A 179 -12.52 5.03 13.18
CA CYS A 179 -11.27 5.71 13.52
C CYS A 179 -10.39 5.92 12.27
N VAL A 180 -10.25 4.87 11.45
CA VAL A 180 -9.49 4.92 10.20
C VAL A 180 -10.18 5.79 9.14
N ALA A 181 -11.52 5.80 9.10
CA ALA A 181 -12.28 6.67 8.20
C ALA A 181 -12.18 8.15 8.57
N PHE A 182 -12.22 8.49 9.87
CA PHE A 182 -12.22 9.88 10.33
C PHE A 182 -10.82 10.52 10.40
N GLN A 183 -9.77 9.76 10.70
CA GLN A 183 -8.39 10.26 10.79
C GLN A 183 -7.97 11.16 9.61
N PRO A 184 -8.12 10.76 8.33
CA PRO A 184 -7.72 11.63 7.22
C PRO A 184 -8.59 12.90 7.05
N GLU A 185 -9.79 12.97 7.63
CA GLU A 185 -10.60 14.19 7.62
C GLU A 185 -10.12 15.18 8.70
N PHE A 186 -9.88 14.70 9.93
CA PHE A 186 -9.27 15.50 11.00
C PHE A 186 -7.92 16.11 10.59
N GLU A 187 -7.05 15.32 9.97
CA GLU A 187 -5.72 15.77 9.53
C GLU A 187 -5.80 16.85 8.42
N LYS A 188 -6.84 16.81 7.57
CA LYS A 188 -7.10 17.88 6.59
C LYS A 188 -7.54 19.19 7.27
N VAL A 189 -8.39 19.12 8.29
CA VAL A 189 -8.81 20.31 9.06
C VAL A 189 -7.59 20.94 9.74
N ALA A 190 -6.85 20.15 10.53
CA ALA A 190 -5.69 20.61 11.27
C ALA A 190 -4.62 21.24 10.34
N GLN A 191 -4.31 20.60 9.21
CA GLN A 191 -3.34 21.15 8.25
C GLN A 191 -3.81 22.47 7.62
N GLN A 192 -5.10 22.62 7.30
CA GLN A 192 -5.61 23.87 6.73
C GLN A 192 -5.70 24.99 7.76
N TRP A 193 -6.09 24.67 9.00
CA TRP A 193 -6.10 25.61 10.11
C TRP A 193 -4.69 26.15 10.40
N ASN A 194 -3.67 25.29 10.42
CA ASN A 194 -2.28 25.72 10.64
C ASN A 194 -1.66 26.52 9.48
N ARG A 195 -2.34 26.61 8.33
CA ARG A 195 -1.98 27.52 7.22
C ARG A 195 -2.63 28.90 7.34
N ASP A 196 -3.76 29.01 8.04
CA ASP A 196 -4.47 30.28 8.24
C ASP A 196 -3.94 31.03 9.47
N ARG A 197 -3.13 32.06 9.22
CA ARG A 197 -2.51 32.90 10.26
C ARG A 197 -3.51 33.61 11.19
N ALA A 198 -4.78 33.78 10.79
CA ALA A 198 -5.77 34.50 11.59
C ALA A 198 -6.41 33.64 12.70
N VAL A 199 -6.39 32.31 12.56
CA VAL A 199 -6.97 31.37 13.54
C VAL A 199 -5.93 30.44 14.18
N LYS A 200 -4.78 30.25 13.53
CA LYS A 200 -3.64 29.42 13.95
C LYS A 200 -3.23 29.59 15.43
N SER A 201 -3.19 30.81 15.96
CA SER A 201 -2.75 31.07 17.34
C SER A 201 -3.83 30.87 18.41
N LYS A 202 -5.10 30.75 18.01
CA LYS A 202 -6.24 30.68 18.95
C LYS A 202 -6.61 29.24 19.32
N HIS A 203 -6.21 28.28 18.50
CA HIS A 203 -6.67 26.90 18.58
C HIS A 203 -5.60 25.92 18.11
N VAL A 204 -5.56 24.76 18.77
CA VAL A 204 -4.51 23.75 18.67
C VAL A 204 -5.14 22.37 18.50
N PHE A 205 -4.67 21.59 17.52
CA PHE A 205 -5.11 20.21 17.30
C PHE A 205 -4.10 19.22 17.89
N VAL A 206 -4.59 18.24 18.66
CA VAL A 206 -3.79 17.10 19.16
C VAL A 206 -4.48 15.77 18.84
N LYS A 207 -3.70 14.73 18.55
CA LYS A 207 -4.18 13.37 18.34
C LYS A 207 -3.71 12.48 19.49
N VAL A 208 -4.63 11.72 20.07
CA VAL A 208 -4.43 10.89 21.27
C VAL A 208 -4.72 9.45 20.87
N GLU A 209 -3.67 8.66 20.67
CA GLU A 209 -3.77 7.26 20.23
C GLU A 209 -3.85 6.33 21.45
N PHE A 210 -4.84 5.42 21.46
CA PHE A 210 -5.12 4.51 22.58
C PHE A 210 -3.88 3.76 23.10
N SER A 211 -2.99 3.30 22.22
CA SER A 211 -1.78 2.55 22.59
C SER A 211 -0.79 3.35 23.45
N ARG A 212 -0.78 4.69 23.37
CA ARG A 212 0.11 5.57 24.14
C ARG A 212 -0.56 6.26 25.32
N ALA A 213 -1.89 6.34 25.31
CA ALA A 213 -2.64 7.22 26.20
C ALA A 213 -3.83 6.55 26.92
N GLN A 214 -3.78 5.22 27.16
CA GLN A 214 -4.86 4.45 27.82
C GLN A 214 -5.42 5.12 29.09
N GLN A 215 -4.56 5.75 29.90
CA GLN A 215 -4.94 6.50 31.11
C GLN A 215 -5.94 7.64 30.84
N VAL A 216 -5.83 8.31 29.70
CA VAL A 216 -6.74 9.39 29.28
C VAL A 216 -8.12 8.84 28.92
N PHE A 217 -8.18 7.71 28.20
CA PHE A 217 -9.45 7.04 27.88
C PHE A 217 -10.16 6.55 29.14
N ALA A 218 -9.42 6.05 30.14
CA ALA A 218 -9.95 5.69 31.45
C ALA A 218 -10.46 6.91 32.24
N GLN A 219 -9.72 8.03 32.21
CA GLN A 219 -10.11 9.28 32.88
C GLN A 219 -11.43 9.87 32.35
N PHE A 220 -11.65 9.82 31.03
CA PHE A 220 -12.91 10.24 30.40
C PHE A 220 -13.95 9.10 30.27
N GLN A 221 -13.69 7.93 30.86
CA GLN A 221 -14.58 6.76 30.85
C GLN A 221 -15.08 6.34 29.45
N LEU A 222 -14.24 6.51 28.43
CA LEU A 222 -14.62 6.31 27.03
C LEU A 222 -14.79 4.83 26.68
N GLN A 223 -16.01 4.45 26.27
CA GLN A 223 -16.34 3.10 25.80
C GLN A 223 -16.34 2.96 24.27
N HIS A 224 -16.14 4.05 23.52
CA HIS A 224 -16.14 4.07 22.06
C HIS A 224 -15.06 5.01 21.50
N ALA A 225 -14.76 4.86 20.21
CA ALA A 225 -13.84 5.70 19.45
C ALA A 225 -14.27 5.74 17.96
N PRO A 226 -13.98 6.81 17.20
CA PRO A 226 -13.28 8.03 17.62
C PRO A 226 -14.15 8.93 18.50
N VAL A 227 -13.51 9.74 19.35
CA VAL A 227 -14.14 10.84 20.11
C VAL A 227 -13.33 12.11 19.90
N LEU A 228 -14.01 13.22 19.59
CA LEU A 228 -13.38 14.52 19.44
C LEU A 228 -13.90 15.46 20.52
N TYR A 229 -13.03 15.81 21.48
CA TYR A 229 -13.31 16.81 22.51
C TYR A 229 -12.66 18.14 22.16
N THR A 230 -13.38 19.23 22.39
CA THR A 230 -12.86 20.60 22.29
C THR A 230 -12.90 21.24 23.67
N PHE A 231 -11.72 21.61 24.17
CA PHE A 231 -11.51 22.36 25.40
C PHE A 231 -11.32 23.83 25.02
N PRO A 232 -12.33 24.70 25.17
CA PRO A 232 -12.18 26.12 24.84
C PRO A 232 -11.17 26.81 25.78
N ALA A 233 -10.71 28.01 25.39
CA ALA A 233 -9.82 28.81 26.22
C ALA A 233 -10.56 29.30 27.48
N PRO A 234 -9.93 29.28 28.68
CA PRO A 234 -10.47 29.92 29.86
C PRO A 234 -10.70 31.41 29.58
N THR A 235 -11.77 31.95 30.16
CA THR A 235 -12.18 33.35 30.00
C THR A 235 -12.44 33.92 31.40
N ASN A 236 -12.35 35.25 31.59
CA ASN A 236 -12.54 35.89 32.90
C ASN A 236 -13.88 35.57 33.59
N THR A 237 -14.89 35.11 32.84
CA THR A 237 -16.18 34.62 33.34
C THR A 237 -16.24 33.12 33.65
N ASN A 238 -15.37 32.32 33.02
CA ASN A 238 -15.33 30.86 33.11
C ASN A 238 -13.86 30.40 33.24
N ALA A 239 -13.38 30.31 34.48
CA ALA A 239 -11.99 29.94 34.78
C ALA A 239 -11.65 28.48 34.46
N VAL A 240 -12.64 27.58 34.53
CA VAL A 240 -12.55 26.18 34.10
C VAL A 240 -13.72 25.91 33.14
N PRO A 241 -13.54 26.07 31.82
CA PRO A 241 -14.57 25.72 30.85
C PRO A 241 -14.72 24.20 30.72
N ASP A 242 -15.97 23.73 30.67
CA ASP A 242 -16.27 22.33 30.34
C ASP A 242 -15.82 21.97 28.92
N HIS A 243 -15.64 20.67 28.70
CA HIS A 243 -15.24 20.09 27.42
C HIS A 243 -16.47 19.83 26.54
N VAL A 244 -16.40 20.21 25.27
CA VAL A 244 -17.48 19.99 24.30
C VAL A 244 -17.16 18.78 23.42
N SER A 245 -18.03 17.78 23.41
CA SER A 245 -17.99 16.66 22.47
C SER A 245 -18.56 17.03 21.11
N PHE A 246 -17.88 16.64 20.03
CA PHE A 246 -18.47 16.59 18.69
C PHE A 246 -19.28 15.31 18.51
N ASP A 247 -20.56 15.41 18.18
CA ASP A 247 -21.38 14.24 17.86
C ASP A 247 -21.25 13.84 16.37
N PHE A 248 -20.64 12.67 16.15
CA PHE A 248 -20.48 12.06 14.83
C PHE A 248 -21.78 11.49 14.25
N ASN A 249 -22.81 11.23 15.06
CA ASN A 249 -24.09 10.69 14.60
C ASN A 249 -24.94 11.76 13.92
N GLU A 250 -24.99 12.98 14.49
CA GLU A 250 -25.70 14.12 13.89
C GLU A 250 -24.97 14.70 12.67
N ARG A 251 -23.63 14.82 12.74
CA ARG A 251 -22.84 15.61 11.79
C ARG A 251 -21.98 14.79 10.83
N GLY A 252 -21.88 13.48 11.04
CA GLY A 252 -21.03 12.59 10.25
C GLY A 252 -19.53 12.86 10.44
N PHE A 253 -18.74 12.34 9.50
CA PHE A 253 -17.26 12.32 9.58
C PHE A 253 -16.55 13.36 8.71
N ALA A 254 -17.27 14.25 8.02
CA ALA A 254 -16.68 15.16 7.03
C ALA A 254 -15.89 16.31 7.68
N ALA A 255 -14.71 16.61 7.15
CA ALA A 255 -13.83 17.68 7.63
C ALA A 255 -14.49 19.08 7.67
N LYS A 256 -15.45 19.33 6.77
CA LYS A 256 -16.22 20.58 6.73
C LYS A 256 -17.01 20.79 8.02
N ASP A 257 -17.75 19.78 8.47
CA ASP A 257 -18.74 19.94 9.54
C ASP A 257 -18.09 19.96 10.93
N VAL A 258 -16.90 19.35 11.05
CA VAL A 258 -15.94 19.56 12.14
C VAL A 258 -15.45 21.00 12.19
N ALA A 259 -15.03 21.57 11.05
CA ALA A 259 -14.58 22.96 10.99
C ALA A 259 -15.72 23.95 11.32
N ASP A 260 -16.94 23.70 10.84
CA ASP A 260 -18.11 24.52 11.13
C ASP A 260 -18.54 24.42 12.61
N HIS A 261 -18.41 23.25 13.24
CA HIS A 261 -18.60 23.11 14.70
C HIS A 261 -17.55 23.91 15.50
N ILE A 262 -16.26 23.78 15.16
CA ILE A 262 -15.17 24.51 15.82
C ILE A 262 -15.34 26.03 15.65
N ASN A 263 -15.76 26.48 14.46
CA ASN A 263 -16.14 27.88 14.22
C ASN A 263 -17.30 28.34 15.11
N SER A 264 -18.34 27.51 15.27
CA SER A 264 -19.50 27.83 16.12
C SER A 264 -19.14 27.96 17.60
N LEU A 265 -18.15 27.21 18.10
CA LEU A 265 -17.69 27.29 19.50
C LEU A 265 -16.81 28.51 19.78
N MET A 266 -15.99 28.94 18.81
CA MET A 266 -14.99 30.01 19.01
C MET A 266 -15.32 31.32 18.28
N ASN A 267 -16.47 31.39 17.61
CA ASN A 267 -16.89 32.52 16.76
C ASN A 267 -15.82 32.92 15.72
N THR A 268 -15.15 31.93 15.12
CA THR A 268 -14.13 32.12 14.08
C THR A 268 -14.72 32.06 12.68
N LYS A 269 -14.03 32.66 11.70
CA LYS A 269 -14.45 32.75 10.29
C LYS A 269 -13.56 31.89 9.36
N PHE A 270 -13.12 30.72 9.82
CA PHE A 270 -12.32 29.80 9.01
C PHE A 270 -13.21 29.08 7.97
N LYS A 271 -12.82 29.03 6.70
CA LYS A 271 -13.58 28.32 5.66
C LYS A 271 -12.77 27.17 5.07
N PHE A 272 -13.08 25.95 5.50
CA PHE A 272 -12.49 24.72 4.97
C PHE A 272 -12.71 24.59 3.46
N LYS A 273 -11.68 24.12 2.73
CA LYS A 273 -11.75 23.84 1.28
C LYS A 273 -11.22 22.45 1.03
N GLN A 274 -12.06 21.49 0.65
CA GLN A 274 -11.64 20.10 0.48
C GLN A 274 -10.45 20.00 -0.51
N PRO A 275 -9.30 19.42 -0.10
CA PRO A 275 -8.11 19.38 -0.95
C PRO A 275 -8.31 18.37 -2.08
N VAL A 276 -8.17 18.81 -3.32
CA VAL A 276 -8.24 17.93 -4.49
C VAL A 276 -7.04 16.97 -4.51
N ASN A 277 -7.29 15.72 -4.91
CA ASN A 277 -6.26 14.69 -5.02
C ASN A 277 -5.36 14.96 -6.24
N THR A 278 -4.42 15.92 -6.12
CA THR A 278 -3.50 16.32 -7.19
C THR A 278 -2.78 15.15 -7.82
N LYS A 279 -2.30 14.17 -7.03
CA LYS A 279 -1.69 12.93 -7.53
C LYS A 279 -2.58 12.17 -8.52
N LEU A 280 -3.89 12.05 -8.23
CA LEU A 280 -4.85 11.35 -9.09
C LEU A 280 -5.12 12.14 -10.37
N VAL A 281 -5.27 13.46 -10.26
CA VAL A 281 -5.51 14.37 -11.41
C VAL A 281 -4.30 14.44 -12.33
N THR A 282 -3.08 14.53 -11.78
CA THR A 282 -1.84 14.45 -12.58
C THR A 282 -1.71 13.08 -13.22
N ALA A 283 -1.95 11.98 -12.50
CA ALA A 283 -1.86 10.63 -13.06
C ALA A 283 -2.86 10.40 -14.21
N SER A 284 -4.10 10.89 -14.11
CA SER A 284 -5.08 10.74 -15.19
C SER A 284 -4.73 11.62 -16.40
N ILE A 285 -4.29 12.86 -16.20
CA ILE A 285 -3.84 13.76 -17.28
C ILE A 285 -2.61 13.16 -17.98
N THR A 286 -1.59 12.73 -17.24
CA THR A 286 -0.41 12.06 -17.81
C THR A 286 -0.80 10.78 -18.54
N GLY A 287 -1.67 9.94 -17.97
CA GLY A 287 -2.15 8.72 -18.62
C GLY A 287 -2.85 8.98 -19.96
N VAL A 288 -3.69 10.01 -20.04
CA VAL A 288 -4.33 10.44 -21.31
C VAL A 288 -3.30 10.94 -22.31
N ILE A 289 -2.33 11.77 -21.89
CA ILE A 289 -1.27 12.29 -22.78
C ILE A 289 -0.39 11.14 -23.31
N THR A 290 -0.01 10.19 -22.45
CA THR A 290 0.77 9.01 -22.84
C THR A 290 -0.03 8.11 -23.78
N LEU A 291 -1.33 7.91 -23.55
CA LEU A 291 -2.19 7.12 -24.45
C LEU A 291 -2.33 7.79 -25.83
N VAL A 292 -2.59 9.10 -25.89
CA VAL A 292 -2.70 9.85 -27.15
C VAL A 292 -1.36 9.86 -27.90
N GLY A 293 -0.25 10.08 -27.20
CA GLY A 293 1.09 10.03 -27.78
C GLY A 293 1.46 8.64 -28.31
N ALA A 294 1.11 7.57 -27.58
CA ALA A 294 1.30 6.20 -28.03
C ALA A 294 0.45 5.88 -29.26
N ILE A 295 -0.84 6.27 -29.28
CA ILE A 295 -1.71 6.09 -30.46
C ILE A 295 -1.13 6.83 -31.66
N PHE A 296 -0.74 8.11 -31.51
CA PHE A 296 -0.17 8.90 -32.61
C PHE A 296 1.13 8.30 -33.15
N PHE A 297 2.03 7.82 -32.28
CA PHE A 297 3.30 7.23 -32.69
C PHE A 297 3.15 5.81 -33.28
N LEU A 298 2.25 4.97 -32.75
CA LEU A 298 2.06 3.60 -33.22
C LEU A 298 1.15 3.49 -34.46
N ALA A 299 0.19 4.40 -34.64
CA ALA A 299 -0.76 4.41 -35.76
C ALA A 299 -0.14 4.16 -37.16
N PRO A 300 0.96 4.82 -37.58
CA PRO A 300 1.59 4.54 -38.87
C PRO A 300 2.21 3.13 -38.97
N TYR A 301 2.59 2.51 -37.86
CA TYR A 301 3.19 1.16 -37.83
C TYR A 301 2.13 0.05 -37.74
N VAL A 302 0.94 0.32 -37.19
CA VAL A 302 -0.19 -0.64 -37.13
C VAL A 302 -0.48 -1.32 -38.48
N PRO A 303 -0.70 -0.62 -39.62
CA PRO A 303 -0.99 -1.29 -40.90
C PRO A 303 0.19 -2.12 -41.42
N VAL A 304 1.44 -1.74 -41.09
CA VAL A 304 2.64 -2.52 -41.45
C VAL A 304 2.70 -3.81 -40.65
N LEU A 305 2.45 -3.74 -39.33
CA LEU A 305 2.36 -4.91 -38.46
C LEU A 305 1.29 -5.88 -38.95
N PHE A 306 0.06 -5.41 -39.20
CA PHE A 306 -1.05 -6.24 -39.69
C PHE A 306 -0.75 -6.89 -41.06
N LYS A 307 -0.14 -6.15 -42.00
CA LYS A 307 0.15 -6.65 -43.35
C LYS A 307 1.33 -7.63 -43.39
N SER A 308 2.31 -7.45 -42.52
CA SER A 308 3.52 -8.31 -42.46
C SER A 308 3.27 -9.61 -41.68
N SER A 309 2.53 -9.56 -40.57
CA SER A 309 2.47 -10.63 -39.57
C SER A 309 1.52 -11.80 -39.87
N LYS A 310 1.37 -12.21 -41.15
CA LYS A 310 0.54 -13.36 -41.57
C LYS A 310 0.64 -14.60 -40.65
N PRO A 311 1.82 -15.10 -40.24
CA PRO A 311 1.89 -16.25 -39.33
C PRO A 311 1.34 -15.96 -37.92
N ILE A 312 1.41 -14.72 -37.42
CA ILE A 312 0.83 -14.35 -36.12
C ILE A 312 -0.70 -14.42 -36.18
N TRP A 313 -1.32 -13.94 -37.25
CA TRP A 313 -2.77 -14.06 -37.44
C TRP A 313 -3.23 -15.52 -37.61
N MET A 314 -2.47 -16.35 -38.32
CA MET A 314 -2.76 -17.79 -38.40
C MET A 314 -2.65 -18.47 -37.03
N LEU A 315 -1.61 -18.18 -36.24
CA LEU A 315 -1.45 -18.72 -34.88
C LEU A 315 -2.53 -18.22 -33.92
N LEU A 316 -2.96 -16.95 -34.04
CA LEU A 316 -4.03 -16.38 -33.22
C LEU A 316 -5.39 -17.03 -33.52
N CYS A 317 -5.71 -17.23 -34.80
CA CYS A 317 -6.95 -17.93 -35.21
C CYS A 317 -6.94 -19.41 -34.84
N LEU A 318 -5.83 -20.12 -35.02
CA LEU A 318 -5.71 -21.52 -34.60
C LEU A 318 -5.76 -21.66 -33.07
N GLY A 319 -5.07 -20.77 -32.35
CA GLY A 319 -5.07 -20.74 -30.89
C GLY A 319 -6.45 -20.45 -30.29
N SER A 320 -7.22 -19.52 -30.87
CA SER A 320 -8.59 -19.24 -30.41
C SER A 320 -9.55 -20.40 -30.72
N MET A 321 -9.43 -21.05 -31.89
CA MET A 321 -10.17 -22.28 -32.21
C MET A 321 -9.88 -23.41 -31.22
N ILE A 322 -8.61 -23.65 -30.87
CA ILE A 322 -8.21 -24.67 -29.88
C ILE A 322 -8.74 -24.31 -28.49
N LEU A 323 -8.63 -23.05 -28.06
CA LEU A 323 -9.12 -22.59 -26.77
C LEU A 323 -10.64 -22.79 -26.65
N PHE A 324 -11.43 -22.39 -27.64
CA PHE A 324 -12.88 -22.54 -27.61
C PHE A 324 -13.34 -23.99 -27.74
N THR A 325 -12.67 -24.83 -28.55
CA THR A 325 -13.02 -26.27 -28.69
C THR A 325 -12.57 -27.13 -27.50
N SER A 326 -11.61 -26.69 -26.68
CA SER A 326 -11.15 -27.40 -25.48
C SER A 326 -12.17 -27.47 -24.33
N GLY A 327 -13.21 -26.63 -24.36
CA GLY A 327 -14.19 -26.48 -23.27
C GLY A 327 -13.95 -25.29 -22.32
N HIS A 328 -12.95 -24.43 -22.57
CA HIS A 328 -12.60 -23.30 -21.68
C HIS A 328 -13.80 -22.44 -21.23
N MET A 329 -14.78 -22.20 -22.12
CA MET A 329 -15.98 -21.42 -21.80
C MET A 329 -16.90 -22.10 -20.77
N TRP A 330 -16.94 -23.43 -20.72
CA TRP A 330 -17.70 -24.18 -19.71
C TRP A 330 -17.17 -23.89 -18.30
N ASN A 331 -15.85 -23.98 -18.13
CA ASN A 331 -15.19 -23.70 -16.86
C ASN A 331 -15.41 -22.26 -16.40
N SER A 332 -15.39 -21.29 -17.32
CA SER A 332 -15.67 -19.88 -17.04
C SER A 332 -17.12 -19.66 -16.56
N ILE A 333 -18.11 -20.21 -17.28
CA ILE A 333 -19.54 -20.05 -16.95
C ILE A 333 -19.92 -20.79 -15.65
N ARG A 334 -19.30 -21.94 -15.37
CA ARG A 334 -19.61 -22.77 -14.19
C ARG A 334 -18.73 -22.50 -12.97
N GLY A 335 -17.67 -21.70 -13.08
CA GLY A 335 -16.71 -21.48 -12.00
C GLY A 335 -15.99 -22.77 -11.58
N ALA A 336 -15.66 -23.64 -12.54
CA ALA A 336 -15.15 -24.98 -12.27
C ALA A 336 -13.79 -24.94 -11.54
N PRO A 337 -13.54 -25.82 -10.54
CA PRO A 337 -12.29 -25.86 -9.82
C PRO A 337 -11.12 -26.25 -10.75
N TYR A 338 -9.94 -25.70 -10.46
CA TYR A 338 -8.77 -25.90 -11.32
C TYR A 338 -8.26 -27.34 -11.30
N VAL A 339 -8.21 -27.94 -10.10
CA VAL A 339 -7.86 -29.32 -9.75
C VAL A 339 -8.77 -29.71 -8.58
N ALA A 340 -9.18 -30.97 -8.47
CA ALA A 340 -9.87 -31.50 -7.29
C ALA A 340 -8.96 -32.45 -6.49
N MET A 341 -9.34 -32.80 -5.27
CA MET A 341 -8.71 -33.89 -4.52
C MET A 341 -9.56 -35.15 -4.67
N GLY A 342 -8.97 -36.18 -5.28
CA GLY A 342 -9.59 -37.49 -5.43
C GLY A 342 -9.48 -38.34 -4.16
N GLN A 343 -9.99 -39.56 -4.23
CA GLN A 343 -10.02 -40.49 -3.10
C GLN A 343 -8.60 -40.78 -2.57
N GLY A 344 -8.38 -40.56 -1.27
CA GLY A 344 -7.05 -40.67 -0.65
C GLY A 344 -6.19 -39.40 -0.73
N GLY A 345 -6.76 -38.23 -1.04
CA GLY A 345 -6.08 -36.92 -0.90
C GLY A 345 -5.06 -36.61 -2.00
N LYS A 346 -5.09 -37.36 -3.12
CA LYS A 346 -4.24 -37.11 -4.30
C LYS A 346 -4.93 -36.15 -5.26
N PRO A 347 -4.21 -35.26 -5.95
CA PRO A 347 -4.81 -34.37 -6.95
C PRO A 347 -5.39 -35.17 -8.13
N GLU A 348 -6.62 -34.85 -8.52
CA GLU A 348 -7.35 -35.46 -9.61
C GLU A 348 -7.49 -34.44 -10.76
N TYR A 349 -6.95 -34.80 -11.93
CA TYR A 349 -6.76 -33.89 -13.07
C TYR A 349 -7.88 -33.97 -14.12
N PHE A 350 -8.72 -34.99 -14.07
CA PHE A 350 -9.87 -35.20 -14.96
C PHE A 350 -11.11 -35.39 -14.11
N ALA A 351 -12.21 -34.69 -14.41
CA ALA A 351 -13.43 -34.84 -13.61
C ALA A 351 -14.17 -36.15 -13.96
N ALA A 352 -14.81 -36.78 -12.98
CA ALA A 352 -15.65 -37.93 -13.23
C ALA A 352 -16.91 -37.56 -14.05
N GLY A 353 -17.17 -38.31 -15.13
CA GLY A 353 -18.37 -38.19 -15.97
C GLY A 353 -18.32 -37.10 -17.06
N PHE A 354 -19.31 -37.15 -17.98
CA PHE A 354 -19.40 -36.25 -19.14
C PHE A 354 -19.68 -34.79 -18.78
N GLN A 355 -20.51 -34.53 -17.77
CA GLN A 355 -21.08 -33.20 -17.47
C GLN A 355 -20.22 -32.35 -16.52
N SER A 356 -19.04 -32.85 -16.14
CA SER A 356 -18.08 -32.17 -15.26
C SER A 356 -16.73 -32.06 -15.97
N GLN A 357 -16.01 -30.97 -15.73
CA GLN A 357 -14.68 -30.73 -16.30
C GLN A 357 -13.88 -29.86 -15.32
N TYR A 358 -12.56 -30.05 -15.24
CA TYR A 358 -11.68 -29.21 -14.41
C TYR A 358 -10.92 -28.17 -15.23
N GLY A 359 -10.39 -27.15 -14.55
CA GLY A 359 -9.54 -26.12 -15.16
C GLY A 359 -8.35 -26.72 -15.91
N VAL A 360 -7.57 -27.57 -15.24
CA VAL A 360 -6.41 -28.26 -15.81
C VAL A 360 -6.79 -29.20 -16.97
N GLU A 361 -7.98 -29.82 -16.92
CA GLU A 361 -8.45 -30.73 -17.95
C GLU A 361 -8.58 -30.03 -19.32
N THR A 362 -9.15 -28.82 -19.34
CA THR A 362 -9.23 -28.02 -20.59
C THR A 362 -7.85 -27.72 -21.18
N GLN A 363 -6.83 -27.49 -20.35
CA GLN A 363 -5.47 -27.22 -20.81
C GLN A 363 -4.80 -28.46 -21.40
N ILE A 364 -4.98 -29.64 -20.77
CA ILE A 364 -4.45 -30.91 -21.29
C ILE A 364 -5.09 -31.24 -22.64
N VAL A 365 -6.42 -31.11 -22.75
CA VAL A 365 -7.15 -31.33 -24.01
C VAL A 365 -6.73 -30.32 -25.09
N ALA A 366 -6.58 -29.03 -24.74
CA ALA A 366 -6.08 -28.01 -25.65
C ALA A 366 -4.67 -28.33 -26.17
N ALA A 367 -3.75 -28.81 -25.32
CA ALA A 367 -2.40 -29.21 -25.72
C ALA A 367 -2.40 -30.42 -26.69
N ILE A 368 -3.28 -31.40 -26.45
CA ILE A 368 -3.45 -32.56 -27.33
C ILE A 368 -4.01 -32.14 -28.69
N TYR A 369 -5.02 -31.26 -28.72
CA TYR A 369 -5.56 -30.70 -29.97
C TYR A 369 -4.53 -29.85 -30.72
N ALA A 370 -3.72 -29.05 -30.01
CA ALA A 370 -2.62 -28.29 -30.60
C ALA A 370 -1.57 -29.20 -31.24
N LEU A 371 -1.18 -30.30 -30.58
CA LEU A 371 -0.20 -31.26 -31.10
C LEU A 371 -0.74 -32.04 -32.32
N LEU A 372 -2.02 -32.43 -32.31
CA LEU A 372 -2.68 -33.05 -33.47
C LEU A 372 -2.72 -32.10 -34.68
N ALA A 373 -3.19 -30.87 -34.46
CA ALA A 373 -3.26 -29.85 -35.50
C ALA A 373 -1.87 -29.50 -36.05
N PHE A 374 -0.87 -29.33 -35.19
CA PHE A 374 0.51 -29.06 -35.60
C PHE A 374 1.11 -30.22 -36.39
N SER A 375 0.88 -31.47 -35.96
CA SER A 375 1.37 -32.66 -36.68
C SER A 375 0.75 -32.80 -38.07
N PHE A 376 -0.54 -32.48 -38.20
CA PHE A 376 -1.23 -32.47 -39.50
C PHE A 376 -0.70 -31.34 -40.43
N ILE A 377 -0.47 -30.14 -39.89
CA ILE A 377 0.16 -29.03 -40.62
C ILE A 377 1.61 -29.37 -41.00
N ALA A 378 2.34 -30.09 -40.14
CA ALA A 378 3.69 -30.54 -40.43
C ALA A 378 3.73 -31.52 -41.60
N LEU A 379 2.86 -32.54 -41.61
CA LEU A 379 2.73 -33.50 -42.71
C LEU A 379 2.31 -32.85 -44.04
N THR A 380 1.41 -31.86 -43.99
CA THR A 380 0.81 -31.26 -45.20
C THR A 380 1.57 -30.04 -45.75
N VAL A 381 2.39 -29.37 -44.94
CA VAL A 381 3.10 -28.12 -45.33
C VAL A 381 4.61 -28.19 -45.08
N LEU A 382 5.05 -28.60 -43.88
CA LEU A 382 6.48 -28.54 -43.53
C LEU A 382 7.31 -29.64 -44.19
N VAL A 383 6.82 -30.88 -44.19
CA VAL A 383 7.48 -32.06 -44.78
C VAL A 383 7.58 -31.96 -46.32
N PRO A 384 6.53 -31.60 -47.10
CA PRO A 384 6.67 -31.40 -48.55
C PRO A 384 7.55 -30.21 -48.93
N ALA A 385 7.79 -29.25 -48.03
CA ALA A 385 8.71 -28.13 -48.27
C ALA A 385 10.21 -28.49 -48.07
N GLN A 386 10.53 -29.66 -47.51
CA GLN A 386 11.91 -30.12 -47.34
C GLN A 386 12.52 -30.58 -48.66
N ARG A 387 13.71 -30.08 -49.00
CA ARG A 387 14.43 -30.44 -50.24
C ARG A 387 15.20 -31.75 -50.16
N ASP A 388 15.60 -32.17 -48.97
CA ASP A 388 16.39 -33.39 -48.78
C ASP A 388 15.46 -34.63 -48.74
N PRO A 389 15.50 -35.55 -49.72
CA PRO A 389 14.52 -36.64 -49.82
C PRO A 389 14.57 -37.60 -48.62
N THR A 390 15.76 -37.82 -48.05
CA THR A 390 15.94 -38.65 -46.84
C THR A 390 15.28 -38.03 -45.62
N ARG A 391 15.41 -36.70 -45.43
CA ARG A 391 14.77 -35.98 -44.32
C ARG A 391 13.25 -35.89 -44.51
N GLN A 392 12.79 -35.69 -45.75
CA GLN A 392 11.38 -35.71 -46.09
C GLN A 392 10.73 -37.06 -45.74
N ARG A 393 11.34 -38.19 -46.16
CA ARG A 393 10.86 -39.54 -45.78
C ARG A 393 10.84 -39.75 -44.26
N ALA A 394 11.91 -39.39 -43.56
CA ALA A 394 11.96 -39.46 -42.11
C ALA A 394 10.87 -38.58 -41.45
N GLY A 395 10.63 -37.38 -41.98
CA GLY A 395 9.59 -36.46 -41.55
C GLY A 395 8.18 -37.03 -41.68
N VAL A 396 7.87 -37.72 -42.79
CA VAL A 396 6.58 -38.44 -42.95
C VAL A 396 6.41 -39.48 -41.84
N TYR A 397 7.40 -40.35 -41.61
CA TYR A 397 7.28 -41.41 -40.60
C TYR A 397 7.17 -40.84 -39.18
N VAL A 398 8.01 -39.87 -38.81
CA VAL A 398 8.02 -39.27 -37.46
C VAL A 398 6.71 -38.52 -37.18
N TRP A 399 6.24 -37.65 -38.08
CA TRP A 399 5.00 -36.90 -37.83
C TRP A 399 3.75 -37.79 -37.92
N SER A 400 3.76 -38.85 -38.73
CA SER A 400 2.67 -39.85 -38.72
C SER A 400 2.61 -40.63 -37.41
N ALA A 401 3.77 -41.03 -36.87
CA ALA A 401 3.84 -41.71 -35.57
C ALA A 401 3.39 -40.80 -34.42
N ILE A 402 3.82 -39.53 -34.39
CA ILE A 402 3.37 -38.53 -33.41
C ILE A 402 1.86 -38.31 -33.50
N PHE A 403 1.31 -38.15 -34.71
CA PHE A 403 -0.12 -37.96 -34.91
C PHE A 403 -0.93 -39.17 -34.41
N LEU A 404 -0.54 -40.40 -34.80
CA LEU A 404 -1.21 -41.64 -34.38
C LEU A 404 -1.13 -41.89 -32.86
N ALA A 405 0.03 -41.66 -32.25
CA ALA A 405 0.21 -41.81 -30.81
C ALA A 405 -0.62 -40.77 -30.02
N THR A 406 -0.64 -39.51 -30.48
CA THR A 406 -1.44 -38.43 -29.86
C THR A 406 -2.94 -38.69 -30.03
N PHE A 407 -3.37 -39.27 -31.16
CA PHE A 407 -4.76 -39.65 -31.41
C PHE A 407 -5.20 -40.83 -30.52
N SER A 408 -4.32 -41.81 -30.28
CA SER A 408 -4.56 -42.87 -29.30
C SER A 408 -4.64 -42.32 -27.87
N LEU A 409 -3.83 -41.33 -27.51
CA LEU A 409 -3.89 -40.65 -26.21
C LEU A 409 -5.22 -39.92 -26.00
N LEU A 410 -5.74 -39.25 -27.04
CA LEU A 410 -7.07 -38.62 -27.00
C LEU A 410 -8.17 -39.66 -26.76
N PHE A 411 -8.12 -40.81 -27.44
CA PHE A 411 -9.06 -41.91 -27.22
C PHE A 411 -8.94 -42.53 -25.82
N TYR A 412 -7.72 -42.70 -25.30
CA TYR A 412 -7.49 -43.19 -23.94
C TYR A 412 -8.16 -42.27 -22.89
N ILE A 413 -7.94 -40.96 -22.98
CA ILE A 413 -8.57 -39.98 -22.08
C ILE A 413 -10.10 -39.98 -22.22
N PHE A 414 -10.62 -40.05 -23.45
CA PHE A 414 -12.06 -40.17 -23.70
C PHE A 414 -12.65 -41.44 -23.05
N ARG A 415 -11.94 -42.57 -23.12
CA ARG A 415 -12.32 -43.82 -22.43
C ARG A 415 -12.24 -43.73 -20.91
N THR A 416 -11.31 -42.96 -20.35
CA THR A 416 -11.23 -42.76 -18.90
C THR A 416 -12.48 -42.06 -18.36
N LYS A 417 -13.03 -41.08 -19.10
CA LYS A 417 -14.35 -40.50 -18.77
C LYS A 417 -15.51 -41.44 -19.10
N ASN A 418 -15.37 -42.25 -20.16
CA ASN A 418 -16.46 -43.03 -20.76
C ASN A 418 -16.09 -44.54 -20.86
N PRO A 419 -16.07 -45.30 -19.74
CA PRO A 419 -15.58 -46.68 -19.73
C PRO A 419 -16.28 -47.63 -20.72
N SER A 420 -17.57 -47.39 -20.96
CA SER A 420 -18.42 -48.15 -21.87
C SER A 420 -18.08 -48.00 -23.36
N TYR A 421 -17.18 -47.08 -23.74
CA TYR A 421 -16.78 -46.92 -25.14
C TYR A 421 -15.92 -48.12 -25.59
N PRO A 422 -16.30 -48.88 -26.63
CA PRO A 422 -15.69 -50.20 -26.87
C PRO A 422 -14.33 -50.12 -27.57
N PHE A 423 -14.12 -49.19 -28.51
CA PHE A 423 -12.96 -49.18 -29.39
C PHE A 423 -11.67 -48.65 -28.72
N ARG A 424 -10.52 -49.04 -29.26
CA ARG A 424 -9.17 -48.54 -28.91
C ARG A 424 -8.35 -48.42 -30.20
N LEU A 425 -7.25 -47.65 -30.17
CA LEU A 425 -6.34 -47.53 -31.30
C LEU A 425 -5.05 -48.33 -31.07
N PHE A 426 -4.27 -47.97 -30.05
CA PHE A 426 -3.07 -48.71 -29.63
C PHE A 426 -3.03 -49.01 -28.12
N PHE A 427 -3.76 -48.25 -27.29
CA PHE A 427 -3.89 -48.43 -25.85
C PHE A 427 -5.30 -48.05 -25.36
#